data_AF-A0A7S3TP53-F1
#
_entry.id   AF-A0A7S3TP53-F1
#
_cell.length_a   1.000
_cell.length_b   1.000
_cell.length_c   1.000
_cell.angle_alpha   90.00
_cell.angle_beta   90.00
_cell.angle_gamma   90.00
#
_symmetry.space_group_name_H-M   'P 1'
#
loop_
_entity.id
_entity.type
_entity.pdbx_description
1 polymer ?
#
loop_
_entity_poly.entity_id
_entity_poly.type
_entity_poly.pdbx_seq_one_letter_code
_entity_poly.pdbx_strand_id
1 'polypeptide(L)'
;ALQQMKFRVGHGNFLMVHLGMVPVIGATGEQKTKPCQHSVKILREAGLKPDILMCRSEVPLEEGTRKKLSLFCQVPTNCVISMHDVSNLYRVPLLLAEQEVGPLICEHLKLSKEYATKIAPTVRLNKGVLSPNSEERRLADWEVIAERTDKCQQEVIIALVGKYTGNPDAYASVVKALQHAAMEAGLKLKLTWVDSSSLEPNTQRVEPGKYAEAWEVLKKANGVLVPGGFGTRGIEGKIGTAGYCRANNIPYLGICVGLQTAIIEFARSQVGWEAANSTEFDEATPHPVVVFLPEASTTVMGGTMR
;
A
#
# COMPACT_ATOMS: atom_id res chain seq x y z
N ALA A 1 21.98 20.54 1.65
CA ALA A 1 21.80 20.00 0.29
C ALA A 1 20.71 20.74 -0.50
N LEU A 2 19.42 20.63 -0.14
CA LEU A 2 18.31 21.22 -0.92
C LEU A 2 18.38 22.76 -1.05
N GLN A 3 18.81 23.48 -0.01
CA GLN A 3 18.99 24.92 -0.08
C GLN A 3 20.02 25.33 -1.15
N GLN A 4 21.18 24.64 -1.21
CA GLN A 4 22.21 24.86 -2.23
C GLN A 4 21.69 24.50 -3.63
N MET A 5 20.91 23.41 -3.74
CA MET A 5 20.26 23.01 -4.99
C MET A 5 19.34 24.12 -5.51
N LYS A 6 18.48 24.69 -4.66
CA LYS A 6 17.60 25.81 -5.01
C LYS A 6 18.37 27.00 -5.61
N PHE A 7 19.53 27.35 -5.04
CA PHE A 7 20.37 28.41 -5.60
C PHE A 7 21.01 28.02 -6.94
N ARG A 8 21.48 26.77 -7.08
CA ARG A 8 22.17 26.30 -8.27
C ARG A 8 21.27 26.19 -9.51
N VAL A 9 20.03 25.70 -9.34
CA VAL A 9 19.10 25.53 -10.46
C VAL A 9 18.39 26.82 -10.86
N GLY A 10 18.39 27.83 -9.99
CA GLY A 10 17.75 29.12 -10.24
C GLY A 10 16.24 29.13 -10.06
N HIS A 11 15.66 30.32 -10.20
CA HIS A 11 14.23 30.56 -9.98
C HIS A 11 13.37 29.94 -11.10
N GLY A 12 12.25 29.31 -10.73
CA GLY A 12 11.38 28.58 -11.66
C GLY A 12 11.79 27.13 -11.92
N ASN A 13 12.91 26.66 -11.35
CA ASN A 13 13.38 25.27 -11.50
C ASN A 13 13.37 24.49 -10.19
N PHE A 14 12.74 25.04 -9.14
CA PHE A 14 12.62 24.43 -7.82
C PHE A 14 11.30 24.89 -7.18
N LEU A 15 10.52 23.93 -6.68
CA LEU A 15 9.28 24.17 -5.94
C LEU A 15 9.29 23.31 -4.68
N MET A 16 8.92 23.89 -3.54
CA MET A 16 8.82 23.17 -2.28
C MET A 16 7.38 23.07 -1.80
N VAL A 17 6.90 21.83 -1.71
CA VAL A 17 5.65 21.48 -1.06
C VAL A 17 5.96 21.05 0.37
N HIS A 18 5.31 21.68 1.35
CA HIS A 18 5.42 21.27 2.75
C HIS A 18 4.10 20.66 3.22
N LEU A 19 4.15 19.45 3.77
CA LEU A 19 2.99 18.77 4.35
C LEU A 19 2.98 19.00 5.87
N GLY A 20 2.00 19.75 6.35
CA GLY A 20 1.77 20.00 7.78
C GLY A 20 0.50 19.33 8.29
N MET A 21 0.50 18.91 9.56
CA MET A 21 -0.68 18.37 10.23
C MET A 21 -1.50 19.50 10.87
N VAL A 22 -2.82 19.48 10.64
CA VAL A 22 -3.82 20.36 11.25
C VAL A 22 -4.84 19.47 11.98
N PRO A 23 -4.55 19.08 13.24
CA PRO A 23 -5.44 18.22 13.99
C PRO A 23 -6.74 18.95 14.35
N VAL A 24 -7.82 18.19 14.40
CA VAL A 24 -9.13 18.62 14.86
C VAL A 24 -9.27 18.15 16.31
N ILE A 25 -9.53 19.05 17.25
CA ILE A 25 -9.57 18.69 18.68
C ILE A 25 -10.93 18.97 19.29
N GLY A 26 -11.43 17.99 20.04
CA GLY A 26 -12.60 18.11 20.91
C GLY A 26 -13.93 18.02 20.17
N ALA A 27 -15.02 17.98 20.94
CA ALA A 27 -16.39 17.94 20.42
C ALA A 27 -16.79 19.21 19.63
N THR A 28 -15.99 20.27 19.74
CA THR A 28 -16.20 21.56 19.07
C THR A 28 -15.70 21.60 17.63
N GLY A 29 -14.91 20.61 17.19
CA GLY A 29 -14.40 20.55 15.80
C GLY A 29 -13.32 21.59 15.47
N GLU A 30 -12.65 22.17 16.48
CA GLU A 30 -11.71 23.27 16.24
C GLU A 30 -10.42 22.79 15.53
N GLN A 31 -10.10 23.42 14.40
CA GLN A 31 -8.90 23.14 13.60
C GLN A 31 -7.65 23.84 14.19
N LYS A 32 -6.72 23.06 14.76
CA LYS A 32 -5.51 23.61 15.41
C LYS A 32 -4.37 23.77 14.41
N THR A 33 -3.98 25.02 14.17
CA THR A 33 -2.94 25.38 13.19
C THR A 33 -1.52 25.46 13.75
N LYS A 34 -1.35 25.47 15.07
CA LYS A 34 -0.02 25.61 15.73
C LYS A 34 1.00 24.54 15.31
N PRO A 35 0.66 23.24 15.21
CA PRO A 35 1.63 22.21 14.79
C PRO A 35 2.18 22.49 13.39
N CYS A 36 1.31 22.81 12.43
CA CYS A 36 1.70 23.18 11.08
C CYS A 36 2.59 24.44 11.08
N GLN A 37 2.22 25.50 11.81
CA GLN A 37 3.02 26.72 11.93
C GLN A 37 4.43 26.46 12.47
N HIS A 38 4.54 25.62 13.51
CA HIS A 38 5.84 25.25 14.08
C HIS A 38 6.69 24.51 13.04
N SER A 39 6.11 23.55 12.31
CA SER A 39 6.84 22.81 11.28
C SER A 39 7.39 23.72 10.17
N VAL A 40 6.62 24.73 9.75
CA VAL A 40 7.07 25.72 8.77
C VAL A 40 8.16 26.62 9.35
N LYS A 41 8.10 26.96 10.65
CA LYS A 41 9.16 27.72 11.32
C LYS A 41 10.49 26.96 11.27
N ILE A 42 10.51 25.67 11.60
CA ILE A 42 11.72 24.82 11.52
C ILE A 42 12.26 24.76 10.08
N LEU A 43 11.36 24.60 9.10
CA LEU A 43 11.73 24.59 7.69
C LEU A 43 12.43 25.90 7.27
N ARG A 44 11.94 27.04 7.77
CA ARG A 44 12.52 28.36 7.54
C ARG A 44 13.84 28.59 8.27
N GLU A 45 13.98 28.07 9.49
CA GLU A 45 15.24 28.07 10.22
C GLU A 45 16.32 27.30 9.44
N ALA A 46 15.93 26.25 8.69
CA ALA A 46 16.80 25.53 7.75
C ALA A 46 17.04 26.25 6.40
N GLY A 47 16.58 27.50 6.24
CA GLY A 47 16.79 28.31 5.04
C GLY A 47 15.85 27.99 3.87
N LEU A 48 14.76 27.27 4.12
CA LEU A 48 13.80 26.86 3.11
C LEU A 48 12.41 27.48 3.39
N LYS A 49 11.68 27.89 2.35
CA LYS A 49 10.33 28.46 2.47
C LYS A 49 9.37 27.67 1.58
N PRO A 50 8.21 27.20 2.10
CA PRO A 50 7.25 26.49 1.28
C PRO A 50 6.65 27.42 0.22
N ASP A 51 6.53 26.89 -1.00
CA ASP A 51 5.79 27.51 -2.10
C ASP A 51 4.32 27.08 -2.04
N ILE A 52 4.08 25.80 -1.71
CA ILE A 52 2.76 25.22 -1.45
C ILE A 52 2.75 24.61 -0.05
N LEU A 53 1.70 24.90 0.71
CA LEU A 53 1.45 24.34 2.03
C LEU A 53 0.28 23.37 1.96
N MET A 54 0.57 22.07 1.98
CA MET A 54 -0.45 21.02 2.10
C MET A 54 -0.74 20.77 3.56
N CYS A 55 -2.03 20.76 3.93
CA CYS A 55 -2.47 20.64 5.31
C CYS A 55 -3.33 19.40 5.49
N ARG A 56 -2.74 18.35 6.09
CA ARG A 56 -3.44 17.12 6.45
C ARG A 56 -4.39 17.40 7.62
N SER A 57 -5.67 17.08 7.47
CA SER A 57 -6.69 17.22 8.52
C SER A 57 -7.78 16.16 8.37
N GLU A 58 -8.62 15.92 9.38
CA GLU A 58 -9.72 14.96 9.24
C GLU A 58 -10.85 15.52 8.35
N VAL A 59 -11.15 16.81 8.50
CA VAL A 59 -12.21 17.52 7.79
C VAL A 59 -11.64 18.61 6.87
N PRO A 60 -12.41 19.08 5.87
CA PRO A 60 -12.00 20.20 5.02
C PRO A 60 -11.61 21.43 5.84
N LEU A 61 -10.56 22.13 5.45
CA LEU A 61 -10.11 23.32 6.15
C LEU A 61 -11.11 24.47 6.00
N GLU A 62 -11.43 25.11 7.12
CA GLU A 62 -12.22 26.34 7.11
C GLU A 62 -11.43 27.50 6.48
N GLU A 63 -12.13 28.44 5.87
CA GLU A 63 -11.50 29.60 5.25
C GLU A 63 -10.69 30.44 6.26
N GLY A 64 -11.21 30.58 7.50
CA GLY A 64 -10.49 31.24 8.59
C GLY A 64 -9.18 30.54 8.94
N THR A 65 -9.18 29.20 8.97
CA THR A 65 -7.99 28.38 9.18
C THR A 65 -6.97 28.57 8.05
N ARG A 66 -7.42 28.58 6.78
CA ARG A 66 -6.55 28.82 5.62
C ARG A 66 -5.93 30.21 5.65
N LYS A 67 -6.70 31.26 5.92
CA LYS A 67 -6.22 32.64 6.06
C LYS A 67 -5.19 32.78 7.19
N LYS A 68 -5.46 32.13 8.33
CA LYS A 68 -4.53 32.10 9.46
C LYS A 68 -3.21 31.43 9.07
N LEU A 69 -3.26 30.24 8.47
CA LEU A 69 -2.06 29.54 8.00
C LEU A 69 -1.30 30.35 6.96
N SER A 70 -1.99 30.98 6.01
CA SER A 70 -1.40 31.87 5.02
C SER A 70 -0.57 32.98 5.67
N LEU A 71 -1.17 33.69 6.65
CA LEU A 71 -0.51 34.78 7.37
C LEU A 71 0.72 34.30 8.16
N PHE A 72 0.57 33.26 8.98
CA PHE A 72 1.65 32.79 9.86
C PHE A 72 2.77 32.05 9.11
N CYS A 73 2.42 31.32 8.05
CA CYS A 73 3.39 30.56 7.25
C CYS A 73 3.97 31.39 6.08
N GLN A 74 3.43 32.58 5.82
CA GLN A 74 3.83 33.50 4.75
C GLN A 74 3.71 32.87 3.35
N VAL A 75 2.63 32.12 3.14
CA VAL A 75 2.27 31.46 1.88
C VAL A 75 0.95 32.05 1.40
N PRO A 76 0.77 32.38 0.11
CA PRO A 76 -0.52 32.86 -0.41
C PRO A 76 -1.68 31.92 -0.07
N THR A 77 -2.87 32.44 0.19
CA THR A 77 -4.04 31.64 0.62
C THR A 77 -4.42 30.55 -0.39
N ASN A 78 -4.28 30.82 -1.69
CA ASN A 78 -4.51 29.85 -2.76
C ASN A 78 -3.46 28.71 -2.76
N CYS A 79 -2.29 28.92 -2.18
CA CYS A 79 -1.25 27.90 -1.98
C CYS A 79 -1.39 27.13 -0.65
N VAL A 80 -2.43 27.40 0.16
CA VAL A 80 -2.78 26.61 1.34
C VAL A 80 -3.86 25.59 0.97
N ILE A 81 -3.43 24.34 0.81
CA ILE A 81 -4.22 23.23 0.26
C ILE A 81 -4.75 22.35 1.39
N SER A 82 -6.05 22.07 1.38
CA SER A 82 -6.70 21.16 2.32
C SER A 82 -6.54 19.71 1.86
N MET A 83 -5.91 18.89 2.71
CA MET A 83 -5.76 17.45 2.50
C MET A 83 -6.57 16.70 3.56
N HIS A 84 -7.90 16.70 3.40
CA HIS A 84 -8.82 16.07 4.34
C HIS A 84 -8.97 14.55 4.10
N ASP A 85 -9.60 13.84 5.03
CA ASP A 85 -9.89 12.41 4.84
C ASP A 85 -10.83 12.22 3.65
N VAL A 86 -10.46 11.33 2.74
CA VAL A 86 -11.27 10.94 1.58
C VAL A 86 -11.64 9.47 1.68
N SER A 87 -12.74 9.07 1.04
CA SER A 87 -13.27 7.70 1.14
C SER A 87 -12.30 6.62 0.67
N ASN A 88 -11.46 6.93 -0.33
CA ASN A 88 -10.44 6.03 -0.83
C ASN A 88 -9.25 6.80 -1.43
N LEU A 89 -8.11 6.10 -1.59
CA LEU A 89 -6.86 6.67 -2.09
C LEU A 89 -6.99 7.32 -3.48
N TYR A 90 -7.86 6.78 -4.34
CA TYR A 90 -8.04 7.24 -5.71
C TYR A 90 -8.78 8.59 -5.80
N ARG A 91 -9.37 9.06 -4.69
CA ARG A 91 -9.91 10.43 -4.60
C ARG A 91 -8.85 11.50 -4.37
N VAL A 92 -7.65 11.16 -3.90
CA VAL A 92 -6.61 12.15 -3.61
C VAL A 92 -6.22 13.00 -4.85
N PRO A 93 -6.01 12.41 -6.04
CA PRO A 93 -5.76 13.20 -7.25
C PRO A 93 -6.92 14.14 -7.61
N LEU A 94 -8.18 13.71 -7.40
CA LEU A 94 -9.37 14.52 -7.66
C LEU A 94 -9.42 15.72 -6.70
N LEU A 95 -9.17 15.49 -5.41
CA LEU A 95 -9.11 16.54 -4.38
C LEU A 95 -8.02 17.60 -4.67
N LEU A 96 -6.88 17.18 -5.23
CA LEU A 96 -5.80 18.08 -5.65
C LEU A 96 -6.18 18.87 -6.92
N ALA A 97 -6.93 18.25 -7.83
CA ALA A 97 -7.43 18.90 -9.04
C ALA A 97 -8.49 19.98 -8.72
N GLU A 98 -9.44 19.67 -7.81
CA GLU A 98 -10.45 20.60 -7.31
C GLU A 98 -9.86 21.88 -6.68
N GLN A 99 -8.65 21.78 -6.13
CA GLN A 99 -7.93 22.89 -5.50
C GLN A 99 -6.86 23.52 -6.41
N GLU A 100 -6.89 23.24 -7.71
CA GLU A 100 -6.02 23.83 -8.74
C GLU A 100 -4.52 23.68 -8.48
N VAL A 101 -4.10 22.61 -7.79
CA VAL A 101 -2.68 22.39 -7.42
C VAL A 101 -1.80 22.21 -8.67
N GLY A 102 -2.30 21.53 -9.70
CA GLY A 102 -1.57 21.33 -10.97
C GLY A 102 -1.23 22.66 -11.66
N PRO A 103 -2.21 23.54 -11.93
CA PRO A 103 -1.97 24.89 -12.41
C PRO A 103 -0.98 25.70 -11.57
N LEU A 104 -1.09 25.67 -10.24
CA LEU A 104 -0.15 26.36 -9.34
C LEU A 104 1.29 25.88 -9.53
N ILE A 105 1.50 24.57 -9.63
CA ILE A 105 2.85 24.00 -9.86
C ILE A 105 3.40 24.44 -11.23
N CYS A 106 2.56 24.43 -12.28
CA CYS A 106 2.99 24.81 -13.62
C CYS A 106 3.38 26.29 -13.70
N GLU A 107 2.62 27.18 -13.04
CA GLU A 107 2.95 28.60 -12.93
C GLU A 107 4.29 28.80 -12.21
N HIS A 108 4.47 28.17 -11.05
CA HIS A 108 5.68 28.31 -10.24
C HIS A 108 6.94 27.81 -10.96
N LEU A 109 6.81 26.70 -11.69
CA LEU A 109 7.91 26.07 -12.44
C LEU A 109 8.04 26.58 -13.87
N LYS A 110 7.25 27.57 -14.28
CA LYS A 110 7.21 28.12 -15.66
C LYS A 110 7.05 27.03 -16.72
N LEU A 111 6.32 25.97 -16.40
CA LEU A 111 6.01 24.91 -17.34
C LEU A 111 4.95 25.43 -18.31
N SER A 112 5.03 24.99 -19.58
CA SER A 112 4.01 25.37 -20.56
C SER A 112 2.63 24.93 -20.04
N LYS A 113 1.59 25.76 -20.28
CA LYS A 113 0.21 25.41 -19.90
C LYS A 113 -0.25 24.10 -20.56
N GLU A 114 0.38 23.73 -21.68
CA GLU A 114 0.20 22.44 -22.34
C GLU A 114 0.66 21.25 -21.47
N TYR A 115 1.54 21.44 -20.49
CA TYR A 115 1.88 20.42 -19.49
C TYR A 115 0.85 20.35 -18.36
N ALA A 116 0.26 21.47 -17.95
CA ALA A 116 -0.83 21.47 -16.96
C ALA A 116 -2.01 20.60 -17.43
N THR A 117 -2.30 20.65 -18.75
CA THR A 117 -3.34 19.85 -19.39
C THR A 117 -2.95 18.39 -19.66
N LYS A 118 -1.65 18.06 -19.54
CA LYS A 118 -1.10 16.74 -19.87
C LYS A 118 -0.75 15.85 -18.66
N ILE A 119 -0.95 16.27 -17.41
CA ILE A 119 -0.37 15.59 -16.22
C ILE A 119 -1.37 14.73 -15.41
N ALA A 120 -2.63 14.59 -15.81
CA ALA A 120 -3.51 13.62 -15.15
C ALA A 120 -3.15 12.16 -15.58
N PRO A 121 -2.90 11.23 -14.65
CA PRO A 121 -2.57 9.85 -15.00
C PRO A 121 -3.74 9.22 -15.78
N THR A 122 -3.45 8.61 -16.93
CA THR A 122 -4.46 7.93 -17.76
C THR A 122 -4.51 6.46 -17.35
N VAL A 123 -5.68 5.94 -16.96
CA VAL A 123 -5.87 4.51 -16.70
C VAL A 123 -6.70 3.94 -17.85
N ARG A 124 -6.16 2.99 -18.61
CA ARG A 124 -6.92 2.35 -19.69
C ARG A 124 -8.06 1.50 -19.09
N LEU A 125 -9.25 2.07 -19.02
CA LEU A 125 -10.47 1.33 -18.75
C LEU A 125 -11.06 0.84 -20.08
N ASN A 126 -11.36 -0.45 -20.16
CA ASN A 126 -12.11 -1.01 -21.28
C ASN A 126 -13.57 -0.51 -21.21
N LYS A 127 -13.90 0.57 -21.95
CA LYS A 127 -15.18 0.83 -22.65
C LYS A 127 -15.30 2.31 -23.08
N GLY A 128 -15.61 2.53 -24.36
CA GLY A 128 -16.11 3.81 -24.90
C GLY A 128 -15.04 4.81 -25.35
N VAL A 129 -15.11 5.25 -26.61
CA VAL A 129 -14.15 6.17 -27.22
C VAL A 129 -14.41 7.60 -26.76
N LEU A 130 -13.68 8.06 -25.74
CA LEU A 130 -13.34 9.48 -25.58
C LEU A 130 -11.95 9.72 -26.20
N SER A 131 -11.72 10.90 -26.78
CA SER A 131 -10.48 11.22 -27.51
C SER A 131 -9.22 10.87 -26.68
N PRO A 132 -8.20 10.21 -27.24
CA PRO A 132 -6.99 9.76 -26.53
C PRO A 132 -6.20 10.85 -25.80
N ASN A 133 -6.44 12.12 -26.12
CA ASN A 133 -5.57 13.25 -25.76
C ASN A 133 -6.28 14.40 -25.00
N SER A 134 -7.53 14.25 -24.55
CA SER A 134 -8.22 15.34 -23.81
C SER A 134 -8.05 15.23 -22.29
N GLU A 135 -7.95 16.39 -21.62
CA GLU A 135 -7.91 16.53 -20.15
C GLU A 135 -9.04 15.76 -19.46
N GLU A 136 -10.23 15.83 -20.05
CA GLU A 136 -11.46 15.19 -19.58
C GLU A 136 -11.30 13.67 -19.42
N ARG A 137 -10.55 13.00 -20.32
CA ARG A 137 -10.39 11.54 -20.28
C ARG A 137 -9.60 11.06 -19.05
N ARG A 138 -8.64 11.86 -18.57
CA ARG A 138 -7.69 11.42 -17.53
C ARG A 138 -8.21 11.60 -16.11
N LEU A 139 -8.89 12.71 -15.83
CA LEU A 139 -9.59 12.86 -14.55
C LEU A 139 -10.81 11.93 -14.48
N ALA A 140 -11.49 11.69 -15.61
CA ALA A 140 -12.57 10.71 -15.71
C ALA A 140 -12.08 9.29 -15.35
N ASP A 141 -10.85 8.91 -15.69
CA ASP A 141 -10.31 7.61 -15.31
C ASP A 141 -10.18 7.47 -13.77
N TRP A 142 -9.68 8.49 -13.08
CA TRP A 142 -9.58 8.49 -11.61
C TRP A 142 -10.94 8.55 -10.93
N GLU A 143 -11.86 9.35 -11.47
CA GLU A 143 -13.24 9.42 -10.98
C GLU A 143 -13.91 8.06 -11.11
N VAL A 144 -13.80 7.39 -12.26
CA VAL A 144 -14.38 6.04 -12.45
C VAL A 144 -13.78 5.03 -11.47
N ILE A 145 -12.47 5.05 -11.23
CA ILE A 145 -11.83 4.14 -10.27
C ILE A 145 -12.29 4.45 -8.84
N ALA A 146 -12.28 5.72 -8.45
CA ALA A 146 -12.71 6.15 -7.12
C ALA A 146 -14.17 5.77 -6.87
N GLU A 147 -15.05 6.03 -7.82
CA GLU A 147 -16.45 5.67 -7.73
C GLU A 147 -16.68 4.16 -7.69
N ARG A 148 -15.99 3.39 -8.55
CA ARG A 148 -16.07 1.92 -8.51
C ARG A 148 -15.66 1.40 -7.14
N THR A 149 -14.58 1.93 -6.59
CA THR A 149 -14.08 1.56 -5.25
C THR A 149 -15.13 1.83 -4.17
N ASP A 150 -15.79 2.99 -4.23
CA ASP A 150 -16.83 3.37 -3.26
C ASP A 150 -18.13 2.58 -3.43
N LYS A 151 -18.51 2.24 -4.67
CA LYS A 151 -19.79 1.58 -5.02
C LYS A 151 -19.76 0.04 -4.83
N CYS A 152 -18.59 -0.59 -4.76
CA CYS A 152 -18.49 -2.05 -4.58
C CYS A 152 -19.04 -2.48 -3.21
N GLN A 153 -20.15 -3.22 -3.21
CA GLN A 153 -20.77 -3.72 -1.96
C GLN A 153 -20.54 -5.21 -1.70
N GLN A 154 -20.42 -6.03 -2.75
CA GLN A 154 -20.22 -7.46 -2.59
C GLN A 154 -18.79 -7.73 -2.10
N GLU A 155 -18.67 -8.36 -0.93
CA GLU A 155 -17.38 -8.66 -0.33
C GLU A 155 -16.78 -9.97 -0.88
N VAL A 156 -15.46 -9.98 -1.04
CA VAL A 156 -14.66 -11.20 -1.18
C VAL A 156 -13.70 -11.30 0.01
N ILE A 157 -13.78 -12.41 0.74
CA ILE A 157 -12.96 -12.64 1.93
C ILE A 157 -11.71 -13.40 1.52
N ILE A 158 -10.55 -12.75 1.65
CA ILE A 158 -9.25 -13.38 1.40
C ILE A 158 -8.49 -13.47 2.72
N ALA A 159 -8.06 -14.68 3.09
CA ALA A 159 -7.18 -14.88 4.23
C ALA A 159 -5.73 -14.71 3.80
N LEU A 160 -5.01 -13.78 4.45
CA LEU A 160 -3.57 -13.62 4.30
C LEU A 160 -2.88 -14.29 5.48
N VAL A 161 -2.22 -15.42 5.22
CA VAL A 161 -1.55 -16.23 6.25
C VAL A 161 -0.07 -15.87 6.31
N GLY A 162 0.27 -15.00 7.26
CA GLY A 162 1.55 -14.31 7.32
C GLY A 162 2.25 -14.43 8.67
N LYS A 163 3.44 -13.82 8.74
CA LYS A 163 4.30 -13.77 9.94
C LYS A 163 4.10 -12.49 10.74
N TYR A 164 3.63 -11.43 10.07
CA TYR A 164 3.54 -10.05 10.58
C TYR A 164 2.10 -9.52 10.55
N THR A 165 1.19 -10.16 11.27
CA THR A 165 -0.22 -9.74 11.31
C THR A 165 -0.44 -8.38 11.99
N GLY A 166 0.47 -7.98 12.89
CA GLY A 166 0.42 -6.68 13.58
C GLY A 166 1.05 -5.51 12.82
N ASN A 167 1.67 -5.75 11.65
CA ASN A 167 2.24 -4.69 10.81
C ASN A 167 1.75 -4.85 9.36
N PRO A 168 0.60 -4.25 9.01
CA PRO A 168 0.02 -4.36 7.66
C PRO A 168 0.98 -3.88 6.55
N ASP A 169 1.90 -2.96 6.87
CA ASP A 169 2.83 -2.40 5.88
C ASP A 169 3.85 -3.43 5.38
N ALA A 170 4.13 -4.47 6.17
CA ALA A 170 4.98 -5.59 5.75
C ALA A 170 4.44 -6.31 4.51
N TYR A 171 3.15 -6.15 4.22
CA TYR A 171 2.45 -6.75 3.09
C TYR A 171 1.79 -5.71 2.19
N ALA A 172 2.15 -4.42 2.28
CA ALA A 172 1.49 -3.35 1.57
C ALA A 172 1.36 -3.60 0.06
N SER A 173 2.41 -4.09 -0.59
CA SER A 173 2.41 -4.39 -2.03
C SER A 173 1.40 -5.49 -2.39
N VAL A 174 1.33 -6.56 -1.59
CA VAL A 174 0.38 -7.67 -1.76
C VAL A 174 -1.05 -7.18 -1.54
N VAL A 175 -1.28 -6.41 -0.48
CA VAL A 175 -2.60 -5.84 -0.18
C VAL A 175 -3.06 -4.93 -1.32
N LYS A 176 -2.18 -4.07 -1.87
CA LYS A 176 -2.52 -3.22 -3.01
C LYS A 176 -2.81 -4.02 -4.28
N ALA A 177 -2.02 -5.06 -4.58
CA ALA A 177 -2.27 -5.93 -5.73
C ALA A 177 -3.65 -6.63 -5.62
N LEU A 178 -4.00 -7.15 -4.45
CA LEU A 178 -5.31 -7.73 -4.20
C LEU A 178 -6.44 -6.70 -4.30
N GLN A 179 -6.24 -5.49 -3.79
CA GLN A 179 -7.22 -4.40 -3.94
C GLN A 179 -7.46 -4.09 -5.43
N HIS A 180 -6.41 -4.02 -6.24
CA HIS A 180 -6.53 -3.80 -7.68
C HIS A 180 -7.31 -4.91 -8.39
N ALA A 181 -7.02 -6.17 -8.07
CA ALA A 181 -7.73 -7.31 -8.63
C ALA A 181 -9.21 -7.34 -8.21
N ALA A 182 -9.50 -7.06 -6.93
CA ALA A 182 -10.87 -7.01 -6.42
C ALA A 182 -11.69 -5.89 -7.08
N MET A 183 -11.10 -4.70 -7.24
CA MET A 183 -11.75 -3.57 -7.94
C MET A 183 -12.09 -3.91 -9.39
N GLU A 184 -11.18 -4.56 -10.13
CA GLU A 184 -11.45 -4.99 -11.51
C GLU A 184 -12.56 -6.04 -11.58
N ALA A 185 -12.63 -6.93 -10.59
CA ALA A 185 -13.70 -7.91 -10.45
C ALA A 185 -15.04 -7.30 -9.94
N GLY A 186 -15.08 -6.01 -9.60
CA GLY A 186 -16.26 -5.36 -9.02
C GLY A 186 -16.60 -5.81 -7.59
N LEU A 187 -15.59 -6.26 -6.84
CA LEU A 187 -15.71 -6.79 -5.48
C LEU A 187 -14.99 -5.90 -4.48
N LYS A 188 -15.51 -5.87 -3.25
CA LYS A 188 -14.86 -5.24 -2.10
C LYS A 188 -13.96 -6.25 -1.41
N LEU A 189 -12.64 -6.02 -1.42
CA LEU A 189 -11.70 -6.88 -0.71
C LEU A 189 -11.89 -6.76 0.80
N LYS A 190 -12.16 -7.88 1.45
CA LYS A 190 -12.10 -8.04 2.91
C LYS A 190 -10.95 -8.96 3.26
N LEU A 191 -9.88 -8.38 3.77
CA LEU A 191 -8.69 -9.13 4.15
C LEU A 191 -8.80 -9.60 5.60
N THR A 192 -8.64 -10.89 5.83
CA THR A 192 -8.47 -11.44 7.18
C THR A 192 -7.02 -11.84 7.38
N TRP A 193 -6.44 -11.39 8.50
CA TRP A 193 -5.05 -11.65 8.83
C TRP A 193 -4.97 -12.87 9.73
N VAL A 194 -4.18 -13.86 9.33
CA VAL A 194 -3.97 -15.07 10.13
C VAL A 194 -2.48 -15.24 10.38
N ASP A 195 -2.09 -15.33 11.65
CA ASP A 195 -0.69 -15.58 12.01
C ASP A 195 -0.39 -17.04 11.75
N SER A 196 0.53 -17.29 10.82
CA SER A 196 1.00 -18.63 10.45
C SER A 196 1.47 -19.45 11.65
N SER A 197 2.10 -18.81 12.65
CA SER A 197 2.50 -19.52 13.88
C SER A 197 1.31 -20.01 14.69
N SER A 198 0.15 -19.34 14.61
CA SER A 198 -1.06 -19.76 15.33
C SER A 198 -1.72 -21.00 14.72
N LEU A 199 -1.33 -21.38 13.50
CA LEU A 199 -1.84 -22.57 12.80
C LEU A 199 -0.95 -23.80 13.00
N GLU A 200 0.12 -23.69 13.78
CA GLU A 200 1.06 -24.80 14.01
C GLU A 200 0.54 -25.83 15.02
N PRO A 201 0.94 -27.12 14.89
CA PRO A 201 0.58 -28.15 15.85
C PRO A 201 1.04 -27.84 17.29
N ASN A 202 2.14 -27.11 17.45
CA ASN A 202 2.59 -26.70 18.79
C ASN A 202 1.61 -25.73 19.45
N THR A 203 1.06 -24.76 18.71
CA THR A 203 0.04 -23.84 19.24
C THR A 203 -1.24 -24.58 19.60
N GLN A 204 -1.62 -25.61 18.85
CA GLN A 204 -2.75 -26.47 19.23
C GLN A 204 -2.57 -27.08 20.63
N ARG A 205 -1.33 -27.42 21.02
CA ARG A 205 -1.00 -28.00 22.32
C ARG A 205 -0.90 -26.95 23.43
N VAL A 206 -0.25 -25.82 23.16
CA VAL A 206 0.06 -24.79 24.16
C VAL A 206 -1.09 -23.79 24.34
N GLU A 207 -1.74 -23.38 23.25
CA GLU A 207 -2.80 -22.37 23.22
C GLU A 207 -3.96 -22.80 22.29
N PRO A 208 -4.73 -23.84 22.65
CA PRO A 208 -5.76 -24.43 21.78
C PRO A 208 -6.84 -23.43 21.35
N GLY A 209 -7.19 -22.45 22.21
CA GLY A 209 -8.16 -21.41 21.87
C GLY A 209 -7.69 -20.52 20.72
N LYS A 210 -6.43 -20.08 20.77
CA LYS A 210 -5.81 -19.26 19.71
C LYS A 210 -5.69 -20.02 18.40
N TYR A 211 -5.34 -21.31 18.47
CA TYR A 211 -5.31 -22.21 17.32
C TYR A 211 -6.71 -22.34 16.69
N ALA A 212 -7.73 -22.63 17.49
CA ALA A 212 -9.10 -22.78 17.01
C ALA A 212 -9.61 -21.48 16.34
N GLU A 213 -9.37 -20.33 16.96
CA GLU A 213 -9.74 -19.03 16.40
C GLU A 213 -9.08 -18.77 15.04
N ALA A 214 -7.77 -19.02 14.93
CA ALA A 214 -7.03 -18.83 13.68
C ALA A 214 -7.59 -19.70 12.53
N TRP A 215 -7.92 -20.96 12.83
CA TRP A 215 -8.54 -21.86 11.86
C TRP A 215 -9.97 -21.45 11.50
N GLU A 216 -10.78 -21.00 12.46
CA GLU A 216 -12.14 -20.52 12.19
C GLU A 216 -12.15 -19.28 11.29
N VAL A 217 -11.18 -18.38 11.45
CA VAL A 217 -11.00 -17.23 10.54
C VAL A 217 -10.60 -17.71 9.14
N LEU A 218 -9.68 -18.67 9.04
CA LEU A 218 -9.20 -19.20 7.76
C LEU A 218 -10.31 -19.93 6.98
N LYS A 219 -11.12 -20.75 7.66
CA LYS A 219 -12.22 -21.52 7.05
C LYS A 219 -13.33 -20.64 6.47
N LYS A 220 -13.48 -19.41 6.97
CA LYS A 220 -14.47 -18.43 6.46
C LYS A 220 -14.03 -17.72 5.18
N ALA A 221 -12.77 -17.87 4.78
CA ALA A 221 -12.24 -17.19 3.60
C ALA A 221 -12.68 -17.88 2.30
N ASN A 222 -12.93 -17.08 1.26
CA ASN A 222 -13.21 -17.54 -0.10
C ASN A 222 -11.94 -17.93 -0.87
N GLY A 223 -10.77 -17.48 -0.40
CA GLY A 223 -9.46 -17.82 -0.94
C GLY A 223 -8.36 -17.51 0.06
N VAL A 224 -7.22 -18.16 -0.10
CA VAL A 224 -6.08 -18.04 0.80
C VAL A 224 -4.84 -17.59 0.04
N LEU A 225 -4.14 -16.58 0.59
CA LEU A 225 -2.86 -16.12 0.10
C LEU A 225 -1.79 -16.34 1.16
N VAL A 226 -0.72 -17.04 0.77
CA VAL A 226 0.48 -17.20 1.59
C VAL A 226 1.61 -16.40 0.95
N PRO A 227 2.01 -15.25 1.54
CA PRO A 227 3.05 -14.41 0.99
C PRO A 227 4.45 -15.00 1.27
N GLY A 228 5.45 -14.33 0.69
CA GLY A 228 6.85 -14.61 1.00
C GLY A 228 7.18 -14.45 2.50
N GLY A 229 8.30 -15.01 2.90
CA GLY A 229 8.83 -14.92 4.25
C GLY A 229 10.27 -15.42 4.29
N PHE A 230 10.83 -15.45 5.48
CA PHE A 230 12.16 -15.99 5.72
C PHE A 230 12.22 -16.66 7.10
N GLY A 231 13.09 -17.66 7.19
CA GLY A 231 13.32 -18.46 8.39
C GLY A 231 12.19 -19.47 8.65
N THR A 232 12.39 -20.26 9.71
CA THR A 232 11.59 -21.46 10.02
C THR A 232 10.26 -21.19 10.73
N ARG A 233 10.08 -20.00 11.30
CA ARG A 233 8.87 -19.65 12.06
C ARG A 233 7.63 -19.60 11.17
N GLY A 234 6.57 -20.32 11.55
CA GLY A 234 5.28 -20.31 10.85
C GLY A 234 5.23 -21.24 9.65
N ILE A 235 6.30 -21.99 9.34
CA ILE A 235 6.38 -22.81 8.13
C ILE A 235 5.40 -23.98 8.18
N GLU A 236 5.35 -24.73 9.29
CA GLU A 236 4.43 -25.86 9.41
C GLU A 236 2.96 -25.41 9.40
N GLY A 237 2.65 -24.22 9.93
CA GLY A 237 1.31 -23.63 9.82
C GLY A 237 0.93 -23.28 8.37
N LYS A 238 1.89 -22.81 7.57
CA LYS A 238 1.69 -22.54 6.12
C LYS A 238 1.55 -23.83 5.32
N ILE A 239 2.33 -24.88 5.63
CA ILE A 239 2.21 -26.21 5.01
C ILE A 239 0.81 -26.78 5.32
N GLY A 240 0.39 -26.74 6.60
CA GLY A 240 -0.95 -27.16 7.01
C GLY A 240 -2.07 -26.38 6.31
N THR A 241 -1.87 -25.07 6.11
CA THR A 241 -2.78 -24.22 5.33
C THR A 241 -2.90 -24.69 3.88
N ALA A 242 -1.78 -24.96 3.21
CA ALA A 242 -1.78 -25.42 1.82
C ALA A 242 -2.55 -26.75 1.69
N GLY A 243 -2.35 -27.67 2.62
CA GLY A 243 -3.04 -28.96 2.65
C GLY A 243 -4.52 -28.84 2.91
N TYR A 244 -4.92 -27.95 3.81
CA TYR A 244 -6.33 -27.64 4.02
C TYR A 244 -6.98 -27.08 2.75
N CYS A 245 -6.31 -26.13 2.06
CA CYS A 245 -6.85 -25.55 0.84
C CYS A 245 -7.01 -26.61 -0.27
N ARG A 246 -6.00 -27.47 -0.45
CA ARG A 246 -6.04 -28.57 -1.41
C ARG A 246 -7.15 -29.57 -1.11
N ALA A 247 -7.27 -30.01 0.15
CA ALA A 247 -8.26 -31.01 0.55
C ALA A 247 -9.72 -30.51 0.44
N ASN A 248 -9.94 -29.19 0.53
CA ASN A 248 -11.27 -28.58 0.55
C ASN A 248 -11.59 -27.78 -0.74
N ASN A 249 -10.76 -27.88 -1.77
CA ASN A 249 -10.91 -27.14 -3.04
C ASN A 249 -11.04 -25.61 -2.86
N ILE A 250 -10.26 -25.04 -1.93
CA ILE A 250 -10.21 -23.60 -1.70
C ILE A 250 -9.10 -22.98 -2.56
N PRO A 251 -9.38 -21.90 -3.33
CA PRO A 251 -8.36 -21.20 -4.10
C PRO A 251 -7.17 -20.77 -3.25
N TYR A 252 -5.97 -21.16 -3.67
CA TYR A 252 -4.72 -20.89 -2.97
C TYR A 252 -3.73 -20.15 -3.89
N LEU A 253 -3.14 -19.06 -3.40
CA LEU A 253 -2.04 -18.37 -4.06
C LEU A 253 -0.81 -18.33 -3.13
N GLY A 254 0.22 -19.09 -3.49
CA GLY A 254 1.50 -19.11 -2.80
C GLY A 254 2.53 -18.22 -3.50
N ILE A 255 3.05 -17.21 -2.79
CA ILE A 255 4.09 -16.31 -3.31
C ILE A 255 5.42 -16.66 -2.64
N CYS A 256 6.46 -16.93 -3.45
CA CYS A 256 7.80 -17.28 -2.96
C CYS A 256 7.75 -18.47 -1.98
N VAL A 257 7.95 -18.26 -0.68
CA VAL A 257 7.81 -19.30 0.35
C VAL A 257 6.44 -19.98 0.32
N GLY A 258 5.36 -19.27 -0.04
CA GLY A 258 4.05 -19.91 -0.22
C GLY A 258 4.07 -21.06 -1.23
N LEU A 259 4.75 -20.86 -2.38
CA LEU A 259 4.94 -21.92 -3.36
C LEU A 259 5.75 -23.09 -2.79
N GLN A 260 6.84 -22.80 -2.07
CA GLN A 260 7.65 -23.84 -1.43
C GLN A 260 6.80 -24.67 -0.45
N THR A 261 5.98 -24.03 0.39
CA THR A 261 5.13 -24.74 1.35
C THR A 261 4.04 -25.58 0.70
N ALA A 262 3.54 -25.17 -0.48
CA ALA A 262 2.59 -25.98 -1.25
C ALA A 262 3.27 -27.22 -1.87
N ILE A 263 4.50 -27.09 -2.38
CA ILE A 263 5.27 -28.22 -2.91
C ILE A 263 5.57 -29.22 -1.79
N ILE A 264 6.02 -28.73 -0.63
CA ILE A 264 6.27 -29.56 0.55
C ILE A 264 5.00 -30.31 0.98
N GLU A 265 3.87 -29.60 1.09
CA GLU A 265 2.60 -30.26 1.44
C GLU A 265 2.22 -31.35 0.45
N PHE A 266 2.32 -31.07 -0.85
CA PHE A 266 1.96 -32.04 -1.88
C PHE A 266 2.86 -33.28 -1.84
N ALA A 267 4.16 -33.11 -1.64
CA ALA A 267 5.10 -34.22 -1.49
C ALA A 267 4.77 -35.09 -0.27
N ARG A 268 4.45 -34.46 0.86
CA ARG A 268 4.04 -35.18 2.09
C ARG A 268 2.73 -35.92 1.89
N SER A 269 1.72 -35.28 1.29
CA SER A 269 0.35 -35.81 1.29
C SER A 269 -0.03 -36.66 0.08
N GLN A 270 0.53 -36.40 -1.11
CA GLN A 270 0.18 -37.11 -2.35
C GLN A 270 1.27 -38.10 -2.80
N VAL A 271 2.54 -37.79 -2.53
CA VAL A 271 3.66 -38.70 -2.86
C VAL A 271 3.98 -39.65 -1.70
N GLY A 272 3.63 -39.27 -0.46
CA GLY A 272 3.89 -40.05 0.75
C GLY A 272 5.30 -39.84 1.31
N TRP A 273 6.00 -38.79 0.91
CA TRP A 273 7.30 -38.42 1.46
C TRP A 273 7.10 -37.57 2.70
N GLU A 274 6.74 -38.21 3.83
CA GLU A 274 6.39 -37.51 5.08
C GLU A 274 7.47 -36.55 5.57
N ALA A 275 8.75 -36.89 5.36
CA ALA A 275 9.89 -36.07 5.75
C ALA A 275 10.29 -35.00 4.72
N ALA A 276 9.55 -34.84 3.61
CA ALA A 276 9.86 -33.85 2.58
C ALA A 276 9.91 -32.43 3.13
N ASN A 277 10.96 -31.69 2.76
CA ASN A 277 11.16 -30.32 3.19
C ASN A 277 12.03 -29.51 2.23
N SER A 278 12.13 -28.21 2.50
CA SER A 278 13.13 -27.32 1.90
C SER A 278 14.43 -27.41 2.66
N THR A 279 15.57 -27.39 1.97
CA THR A 279 16.89 -27.29 2.61
C THR A 279 17.07 -25.98 3.37
N GLU A 280 16.23 -24.96 3.13
CA GLU A 280 16.21 -23.73 3.95
C GLU A 280 15.70 -23.99 5.38
N PHE A 281 14.77 -24.94 5.55
CA PHE A 281 14.08 -25.17 6.83
C PHE A 281 14.59 -26.42 7.56
N ASP A 282 14.99 -27.43 6.80
CA ASP A 282 15.56 -28.67 7.30
C ASP A 282 16.61 -29.18 6.31
N GLU A 283 17.88 -28.91 6.61
CA GLU A 283 19.02 -29.33 5.78
C GLU A 283 19.23 -30.85 5.81
N ALA A 284 18.74 -31.53 6.85
CA ALA A 284 18.92 -32.97 7.05
C ALA A 284 17.78 -33.81 6.44
N THR A 285 16.81 -33.18 5.77
CA THR A 285 15.68 -33.90 5.18
C THR A 285 16.17 -34.96 4.17
N PRO A 286 15.68 -36.21 4.25
CA PRO A 286 15.98 -37.23 3.24
C PRO A 286 15.31 -36.95 1.88
N HIS A 287 14.38 -35.99 1.83
CA HIS A 287 13.60 -35.65 0.65
C HIS A 287 13.61 -34.12 0.40
N PRO A 288 14.73 -33.55 -0.07
CA PRO A 288 14.87 -32.12 -0.31
C PRO A 288 14.14 -31.68 -1.57
N VAL A 289 12.84 -31.37 -1.44
CA VAL A 289 11.97 -30.99 -2.57
C VAL A 289 12.18 -29.54 -3.02
N VAL A 290 12.80 -28.72 -2.17
CA VAL A 290 13.26 -27.37 -2.51
C VAL A 290 14.72 -27.26 -2.06
N VAL A 291 15.60 -26.89 -2.99
CA VAL A 291 17.04 -26.79 -2.76
C VAL A 291 17.54 -25.37 -3.03
N PHE A 292 18.60 -24.99 -2.30
CA PHE A 292 19.31 -23.75 -2.60
C PHE A 292 20.11 -23.88 -3.90
N LEU A 293 19.71 -23.14 -4.93
CA LEU A 293 20.38 -23.11 -6.22
C LEU A 293 20.61 -21.64 -6.65
N PRO A 294 21.72 -21.01 -6.22
CA PRO A 294 22.00 -19.61 -6.54
C PRO A 294 22.33 -19.45 -8.03
N GLU A 295 22.20 -18.22 -8.53
CA GLU A 295 22.70 -17.89 -9.86
C GLU A 295 24.22 -17.70 -9.83
N ALA A 296 24.87 -18.18 -10.89
CA ALA A 296 26.29 -17.95 -11.11
C ALA A 296 26.45 -16.72 -12.01
N SER A 297 27.03 -15.65 -11.47
CA SER A 297 27.38 -14.47 -12.25
C SER A 297 28.83 -14.53 -12.70
N THR A 298 29.10 -14.15 -13.95
CA THR A 298 30.48 -14.00 -14.45
C THR A 298 31.17 -12.75 -13.90
N THR A 299 30.43 -11.82 -13.28
CA THR A 299 30.95 -10.54 -12.76
C THR A 299 30.99 -10.47 -11.24
N VAL A 300 30.26 -11.36 -10.54
CA VAL A 300 30.19 -11.40 -9.08
C VAL A 300 30.57 -12.80 -8.61
N MET A 301 31.67 -12.91 -7.85
CA MET A 301 32.05 -14.17 -7.21
C MET A 301 31.11 -14.48 -6.04
N GLY A 302 30.67 -15.73 -5.93
CA GLY A 302 29.72 -16.21 -4.92
C GLY A 302 28.33 -16.52 -5.49
N GLY A 303 27.41 -16.97 -4.63
CA GLY A 303 26.02 -17.17 -5.02
C GLY A 303 25.24 -15.86 -4.96
N THR A 304 24.71 -15.39 -6.09
CA THR A 304 23.85 -14.20 -6.11
C THR A 304 22.39 -14.59 -5.90
N MET A 305 21.63 -13.71 -5.23
CA MET A 305 20.16 -13.83 -5.23
C MET A 305 19.64 -13.67 -6.65
N ARG A 306 18.64 -14.46 -7.01
CA ARG A 306 17.91 -14.35 -8.28
C ARG A 306 17.02 -13.11 -8.30
#